data_AF-A0A364XVA4-F1
#
_entry.id   AF-A0A364XVA4-F1
#
_cell.length_a   1.000
_cell.length_b   1.000
_cell.length_c   1.000
_cell.angle_alpha   90.00
_cell.angle_beta   90.00
_cell.angle_gamma   90.00
#
_symmetry.space_group_name_H-M   'P 1'
#
loop_
_entity.id
_entity.type
_entity.pdbx_description
1 polymer ?
#
loop_
_entity_poly.entity_id
_entity_poly.type
_entity_poly.pdbx_seq_one_letter_code
_entity_poly.pdbx_strand_id
1 'polypeptide(L)'
;MSKKKNTLKDLDEFLKQQAATIVPPTPLSEKVEKQKPTSEQEKPVIEPKEVVAEITEAAAASVAKQPTQELSLEKILEDLETLAQKEGTSFRKKVYDLVLQAADSEEGVSQAEDKVLINTILYLKNGSRWKDAIRDYWRAKG
;
A
#
# COMPACT_ATOMS: atom_id res chain seq x y z
N MET A 1 -22.75 -48.12 2.09
CA MET A 1 -21.66 -48.14 1.08
C MET A 1 -21.25 -46.72 0.75
N SER A 2 -20.30 -46.15 1.51
CA SER A 2 -19.83 -44.78 1.28
C SER A 2 -18.93 -44.75 0.06
N LYS A 3 -19.49 -44.34 -1.07
CA LYS A 3 -18.76 -44.11 -2.33
C LYS A 3 -17.72 -43.02 -2.07
N LYS A 4 -16.45 -43.39 -1.94
CA LYS A 4 -15.32 -42.45 -1.85
C LYS A 4 -15.33 -41.59 -3.11
N LYS A 5 -15.78 -40.33 -3.00
CA LYS A 5 -15.69 -39.35 -4.08
C LYS A 5 -14.21 -39.09 -4.33
N ASN A 6 -13.75 -39.31 -5.56
CA ASN A 6 -12.37 -39.07 -5.95
C ASN A 6 -12.19 -37.55 -6.15
N THR A 7 -11.59 -36.89 -5.17
CA THR A 7 -11.38 -35.44 -5.14
C THR A 7 -10.50 -34.93 -6.28
N LEU A 8 -9.64 -35.77 -6.87
CA LEU A 8 -8.85 -35.41 -8.05
C LEU A 8 -9.71 -35.26 -9.31
N LYS A 9 -10.79 -36.04 -9.43
CA LYS A 9 -11.73 -35.90 -10.56
C LYS A 9 -12.55 -34.63 -10.45
N ASP A 10 -12.95 -34.28 -9.23
CA ASP A 10 -13.69 -33.05 -8.92
C ASP A 10 -12.85 -31.80 -9.24
N LEU A 11 -11.55 -31.84 -8.93
CA LEU A 11 -10.60 -30.79 -9.28
C LEU A 11 -10.44 -30.62 -10.80
N ASP A 12 -10.34 -31.74 -11.53
CA ASP A 12 -10.19 -31.73 -12.99
C ASP A 12 -11.46 -31.22 -13.70
N GLU A 13 -12.65 -31.61 -13.21
CA GLU A 13 -13.93 -31.05 -13.68
C GLU A 13 -14.04 -29.55 -13.38
N PHE A 14 -13.64 -29.11 -12.19
CA PHE A 14 -13.63 -27.71 -11.81
C PHE A 14 -12.69 -26.87 -12.70
N LEU A 15 -11.47 -27.35 -12.95
CA LEU A 15 -10.50 -26.66 -13.82
C LEU A 15 -10.99 -26.57 -15.27
N LYS A 16 -11.64 -27.62 -15.78
CA LYS A 16 -12.25 -27.61 -17.12
C LYS A 16 -13.41 -26.61 -17.23
N GLN A 17 -14.22 -26.49 -16.18
CA GLN A 17 -15.28 -25.48 -16.13
C GLN A 17 -14.70 -24.06 -16.16
N GLN A 18 -13.66 -23.78 -15.36
CA GLN A 18 -13.00 -22.47 -15.34
C GLN A 18 -12.38 -22.12 -16.69
N ALA A 19 -11.73 -23.08 -17.35
CA ALA A 19 -11.16 -22.89 -18.68
C ALA A 19 -12.23 -22.63 -19.76
N ALA A 20 -13.41 -23.26 -19.64
CA ALA A 20 -14.53 -23.04 -20.56
C ALA A 20 -15.27 -21.71 -20.31
N THR A 21 -15.19 -21.14 -19.11
CA THR A 21 -15.79 -19.83 -18.76
C THR A 21 -14.90 -18.63 -19.06
N ILE A 22 -13.72 -18.82 -19.65
CA ILE A 22 -12.93 -17.71 -20.19
C ILE A 22 -13.64 -17.21 -21.45
N VAL A 23 -14.60 -16.31 -21.24
CA VAL A 23 -15.13 -15.42 -22.26
C VAL A 23 -13.93 -14.58 -22.73
N PRO A 24 -13.47 -14.73 -23.99
CA PRO A 24 -12.42 -13.87 -24.48
C PRO A 24 -12.93 -12.42 -24.43
N PRO A 25 -12.15 -11.47 -23.88
CA PRO A 25 -12.58 -10.08 -23.82
C PRO A 25 -12.87 -9.60 -25.24
N THR A 26 -14.00 -8.92 -25.40
CA THR A 26 -14.34 -8.25 -26.65
C THR A 26 -13.17 -7.31 -27.00
N PRO A 27 -12.53 -7.46 -28.17
CA PRO A 27 -11.43 -6.59 -28.55
C PRO A 27 -11.93 -5.15 -28.62
N LEU A 28 -11.15 -4.21 -28.06
CA LEU A 28 -11.51 -2.79 -27.93
C LEU A 28 -11.96 -2.12 -29.24
N SER A 29 -11.62 -2.69 -30.38
CA SER A 29 -12.00 -2.21 -31.72
C SER A 29 -13.51 -2.11 -31.92
N GLU A 30 -14.34 -2.94 -31.26
CA GLU A 30 -15.81 -2.84 -31.36
C GLU A 30 -16.41 -1.68 -30.55
N LYS A 31 -15.69 -1.12 -29.58
CA LYS A 31 -16.21 -0.10 -28.65
C LYS A 31 -15.95 1.34 -29.10
N VAL A 32 -15.12 1.56 -30.13
CA VAL A 32 -14.71 2.91 -30.56
C VAL A 32 -15.55 3.45 -31.72
N GLU A 33 -16.35 2.63 -32.42
CA GLU A 33 -17.03 3.06 -33.65
C GLU A 33 -18.50 3.50 -33.50
N LYS A 34 -19.01 3.63 -32.27
CA LYS A 34 -20.35 4.19 -32.01
C LYS A 34 -20.35 5.24 -30.89
N GLN A 35 -19.73 6.38 -31.15
CA GLN A 35 -20.14 7.63 -30.51
C GLN A 35 -19.78 8.82 -31.42
N LYS A 36 -20.72 9.12 -32.33
CA LYS A 36 -20.77 10.36 -33.11
C LYS A 36 -21.52 11.41 -32.28
N PRO A 37 -21.06 12.67 -32.21
CA PRO A 37 -21.60 13.68 -31.30
C PRO A 37 -22.86 14.31 -31.88
N THR A 38 -23.93 14.43 -31.09
CA THR A 38 -25.04 15.32 -31.36
C THR A 38 -25.30 16.17 -30.11
N SER A 39 -25.03 17.45 -30.31
CA SER A 39 -25.44 18.62 -29.52
C SER A 39 -26.92 18.57 -29.13
N GLU A 40 -27.26 19.05 -27.93
CA GLU A 40 -28.10 20.25 -27.71
C GLU A 40 -28.80 20.21 -26.32
N GLN A 41 -28.51 21.22 -25.50
CA GLN A 41 -29.32 21.89 -24.45
C GLN A 41 -30.06 21.00 -23.41
N GLU A 42 -29.87 21.16 -22.10
CA GLU A 42 -30.28 22.32 -21.29
C GLU A 42 -29.48 22.41 -19.97
N LYS A 43 -29.03 23.63 -19.65
CA LYS A 43 -28.80 24.15 -18.28
C LYS A 43 -30.17 24.58 -17.71
N PRO A 44 -30.44 24.67 -16.38
CA PRO A 44 -29.64 25.48 -15.44
C PRO A 44 -29.55 24.98 -13.96
N VAL A 45 -28.44 25.23 -13.23
CA VAL A 45 -28.25 26.24 -12.13
C VAL A 45 -29.04 25.83 -10.86
N ILE A 46 -28.48 25.62 -9.65
CA ILE A 46 -27.99 26.62 -8.65
C ILE A 46 -27.45 25.84 -7.41
N GLU A 47 -26.26 26.24 -6.92
CA GLU A 47 -25.68 26.26 -5.55
C GLU A 47 -25.89 25.12 -4.50
N PRO A 48 -24.84 24.87 -3.69
CA PRO A 48 -25.00 24.70 -2.25
C PRO A 48 -24.50 25.94 -1.50
N LYS A 49 -25.46 26.58 -0.83
CA LYS A 49 -25.31 27.66 0.13
C LYS A 49 -25.24 27.03 1.51
N GLU A 50 -24.14 27.20 2.24
CA GLU A 50 -24.17 27.24 3.71
C GLU A 50 -23.01 28.10 4.23
N VAL A 51 -23.42 29.22 4.81
CA VAL A 51 -22.70 30.15 5.70
C VAL A 51 -23.40 29.90 7.05
N VAL A 52 -22.78 29.86 8.24
CA VAL A 52 -22.14 30.96 8.98
C VAL A 52 -21.43 30.39 10.22
N ALA A 53 -20.32 31.05 10.56
CA ALA A 53 -19.59 31.20 11.84
C ALA A 53 -20.37 30.88 13.14
N GLU A 54 -19.74 30.50 14.26
CA GLU A 54 -18.91 31.40 15.09
C GLU A 54 -18.48 30.63 16.35
N ILE A 55 -17.18 30.44 16.65
CA ILE A 55 -16.68 30.48 18.03
C ILE A 55 -15.18 30.84 18.09
N THR A 56 -14.92 31.95 18.78
CA THR A 56 -13.74 32.32 19.58
C THR A 56 -12.43 32.77 18.94
N GLU A 57 -12.27 34.09 19.06
CA GLU A 57 -11.10 34.93 18.98
C GLU A 57 -10.19 34.79 20.23
N ALA A 58 -8.89 34.75 19.93
CA ALA A 58 -7.72 35.27 20.65
C ALA A 58 -7.32 34.81 22.06
N ALA A 59 -6.03 34.42 22.07
CA ALA A 59 -4.98 34.76 23.04
C ALA A 59 -4.71 33.78 24.20
N ALA A 60 -3.67 32.94 24.03
CA ALA A 60 -2.42 33.11 24.77
C ALA A 60 -1.35 32.06 24.37
N ALA A 61 -0.18 32.58 23.98
CA ALA A 61 1.16 32.07 24.28
C ALA A 61 1.64 30.70 23.72
N SER A 62 2.46 30.81 22.67
CA SER A 62 3.84 30.31 22.62
C SER A 62 4.11 28.81 22.85
N VAL A 63 4.05 28.03 21.76
CA VAL A 63 4.97 26.89 21.55
C VAL A 63 5.47 26.93 20.10
N ALA A 64 6.76 26.66 19.93
CA ALA A 64 7.57 26.91 18.76
C ALA A 64 6.95 26.48 17.42
N LYS A 65 6.98 27.42 16.45
CA LYS A 65 6.97 27.12 15.02
C LYS A 65 8.19 26.26 14.70
N GLN A 66 8.04 24.93 14.68
CA GLN A 66 8.86 24.12 13.79
C GLN A 66 8.46 24.48 12.36
N PRO A 67 9.41 24.65 11.42
CA PRO A 67 9.06 24.75 10.02
C PRO A 67 8.46 23.40 9.62
N THR A 68 7.15 23.39 9.36
CA THR A 68 6.49 22.34 8.60
C THR A 68 7.09 22.37 7.20
N GLN A 69 8.28 21.79 7.02
CA GLN A 69 8.82 21.54 5.71
C GLN A 69 7.88 20.54 5.05
N GLU A 70 7.26 20.94 3.95
CA GLU A 70 6.66 20.02 3.00
C GLU A 70 7.80 19.08 2.55
N LEU A 71 7.86 17.90 3.17
CA LEU A 71 8.83 16.88 2.82
C LEU A 71 8.37 16.26 1.50
N SER A 72 8.85 16.83 0.39
CA SER A 72 8.67 16.19 -0.90
C SER A 72 9.47 14.88 -0.94
N LEU A 73 8.92 13.88 -1.60
CA LEU A 73 9.56 12.56 -1.75
C LEU A 73 10.96 12.70 -2.38
N GLU A 74 11.09 13.61 -3.35
CA GLU A 74 12.34 13.95 -4.01
C GLU A 74 13.42 14.41 -3.03
N LYS A 75 13.05 15.28 -2.08
CA LYS A 75 13.96 15.79 -1.06
C LYS A 75 14.39 14.70 -0.08
N ILE A 76 13.47 13.81 0.29
CA ILE A 76 13.78 12.65 1.14
C ILE A 76 14.79 11.72 0.45
N LEU A 77 14.63 11.48 -0.85
CA LEU A 77 15.57 10.64 -1.60
C LEU A 77 16.96 11.28 -1.70
N GLU A 78 17.04 12.58 -1.95
CA GLU A 78 18.30 13.32 -1.99
C GLU A 78 19.02 13.32 -0.62
N ASP A 79 18.27 13.51 0.47
CA ASP A 79 18.79 13.44 1.83
C ASP A 79 19.28 12.02 2.18
N LEU A 80 18.54 10.98 1.78
CA LEU A 80 18.95 9.58 1.96
C LEU A 80 20.21 9.25 1.17
N GLU A 81 20.35 9.75 -0.05
CA GLU A 81 21.56 9.56 -0.86
C GLU A 81 22.77 10.24 -0.20
N THR A 82 22.60 11.46 0.27
CA THR A 82 23.64 12.22 0.98
C THR A 82 24.08 11.49 2.26
N LEU A 83 23.12 10.95 3.02
CA LEU A 83 23.40 10.14 4.21
C LEU A 83 24.08 8.82 3.87
N ALA A 84 23.71 8.17 2.77
CA ALA A 84 24.36 6.95 2.30
C ALA A 84 25.84 7.18 1.98
N GLN A 85 26.16 8.29 1.32
CA GLN A 85 27.53 8.68 1.03
C GLN A 85 28.33 8.99 2.30
N LYS A 86 27.69 9.60 3.30
CA LYS A 86 28.33 9.97 4.57
C LYS A 86 28.60 8.79 5.51
N GLU A 87 27.64 7.86 5.64
CA GLU A 87 27.69 6.77 6.61
C GLU A 87 28.14 5.42 6.03
N GLY A 88 28.21 5.32 4.69
CA GLY A 88 28.72 4.17 3.98
C GLY A 88 27.93 2.88 4.26
N THR A 89 28.64 1.81 4.63
CA THR A 89 28.04 0.46 4.78
C THR A 89 27.08 0.35 5.98
N SER A 90 27.20 1.25 6.96
CA SER A 90 26.34 1.25 8.16
C SER A 90 24.96 1.86 7.89
N PHE A 91 24.85 2.72 6.87
CA PHE A 91 23.60 3.38 6.48
C PHE A 91 22.47 2.39 6.23
N ARG A 92 22.74 1.34 5.44
CA ARG A 92 21.73 0.34 5.05
C ARG A 92 21.09 -0.32 6.28
N LYS A 93 21.90 -0.64 7.29
CA LYS A 93 21.38 -1.23 8.53
C LYS A 93 20.43 -0.28 9.25
N LYS A 94 20.77 1.00 9.34
CA LYS A 94 19.91 2.02 9.97
C LYS A 94 18.62 2.24 9.18
N VAL A 95 18.68 2.24 7.85
CA VAL A 95 17.47 2.31 7.00
C VAL A 95 16.58 1.10 7.25
N TYR A 96 17.15 -0.10 7.30
CA TYR A 96 16.39 -1.31 7.63
C TYR A 96 15.75 -1.21 9.02
N ASP A 97 16.47 -0.69 10.02
CA ASP A 97 15.91 -0.48 11.35
C ASP A 97 14.77 0.54 11.36
N LEU A 98 14.92 1.63 10.62
CA LEU A 98 13.89 2.67 10.48
C LEU A 98 12.61 2.12 9.81
N VAL A 99 12.76 1.41 8.70
CA VAL A 99 11.61 0.83 7.99
C VAL A 99 10.97 -0.28 8.83
N LEU A 100 11.77 -1.08 9.55
CA LEU A 100 11.24 -2.08 10.47
C LEU A 100 10.42 -1.43 11.59
N GLN A 101 10.91 -0.35 12.18
CA GLN A 101 10.19 0.40 13.21
C GLN A 101 8.89 1.01 12.67
N ALA A 102 8.90 1.54 11.44
CA ALA A 102 7.71 2.10 10.82
C ALA A 102 6.64 1.01 10.56
N ALA A 103 7.06 -0.12 9.99
CA ALA A 103 6.18 -1.25 9.70
C ALA A 103 5.69 -1.98 10.96
N ASP A 104 6.43 -1.90 12.07
CA ASP A 104 6.08 -2.51 13.35
C ASP A 104 5.08 -1.69 14.19
N SER A 105 4.59 -0.57 13.65
CA SER A 105 3.49 0.20 14.27
C SER A 105 2.25 -0.70 14.39
N GLU A 106 1.51 -0.62 15.51
CA GLU A 106 0.41 -1.55 15.82
C GLU A 106 -0.70 -1.59 14.74
N GLU A 107 -0.88 -0.49 14.00
CA GLU A 107 -1.80 -0.45 12.85
C GLU A 107 -1.24 -1.16 11.60
N GLY A 108 0.09 -1.17 11.42
CA GLY A 108 0.77 -1.75 10.25
C GLY A 108 0.91 -3.27 10.32
N VAL A 109 1.28 -3.84 11.47
CA VAL A 109 1.48 -5.30 11.61
C VAL A 109 0.21 -6.13 11.32
N SER A 110 -0.96 -5.49 11.28
CA SER A 110 -2.23 -6.13 10.90
C SER A 110 -2.28 -6.52 9.42
N GLN A 111 -1.65 -5.73 8.53
CA GLN A 111 -1.69 -5.92 7.08
C GLN A 111 -0.73 -7.02 6.60
N ALA A 112 -1.10 -7.70 5.52
CA ALA A 112 -0.26 -8.75 4.95
C ALA A 112 1.01 -8.16 4.30
N GLU A 113 0.87 -6.98 3.72
CA GLU A 113 1.92 -6.19 3.08
C GLU A 113 3.05 -5.88 4.07
N ASP A 114 2.70 -5.40 5.26
CA ASP A 114 3.67 -5.05 6.29
C ASP A 114 4.38 -6.28 6.86
N LYS A 115 3.68 -7.41 6.99
CA LYS A 115 4.32 -8.70 7.36
C LYS A 115 5.35 -9.13 6.33
N VAL A 116 5.05 -8.96 5.04
CA VAL A 116 6.00 -9.27 3.95
C VAL A 116 7.17 -8.30 3.96
N LEU A 117 6.92 -7.01 4.19
CA LEU A 117 7.96 -5.99 4.30
C LEU A 117 8.91 -6.28 5.47
N ILE A 118 8.37 -6.53 6.65
CA ILE A 118 9.11 -6.94 7.86
C ILE A 118 9.99 -8.16 7.56
N ASN A 119 9.42 -9.21 6.97
CA ASN A 119 10.18 -10.42 6.62
C ASN A 119 11.31 -10.13 5.63
N THR A 120 11.06 -9.28 4.65
CA THR A 120 12.06 -8.88 3.64
C THR A 120 13.20 -8.10 4.28
N ILE A 121 12.88 -7.17 5.19
CA ILE A 121 13.90 -6.39 5.92
C ILE A 121 14.73 -7.28 6.82
N LEU A 122 14.11 -8.20 7.55
CA LEU A 122 14.80 -9.16 8.40
C LEU A 122 15.71 -10.10 7.60
N TYR A 123 15.31 -10.43 6.36
CA TYR A 123 16.15 -11.15 5.40
C TYR A 123 17.39 -10.34 5.00
N LEU A 124 17.20 -9.10 4.56
CA LEU A 124 18.29 -8.24 4.11
C LEU A 124 19.26 -7.88 5.25
N LYS A 125 18.76 -7.69 6.47
CA LYS A 125 19.57 -7.28 7.63
C LYS A 125 20.42 -8.43 8.19
N ASN A 126 19.90 -9.66 8.22
CA ASN A 126 20.53 -10.78 8.93
C ASN A 126 21.25 -11.80 8.03
N GLY A 127 21.17 -11.65 6.71
CA GLY A 127 21.91 -12.47 5.75
C GLY A 127 21.65 -13.96 5.95
N SER A 128 22.66 -14.75 6.32
CA SER A 128 22.54 -16.21 6.50
C SER A 128 21.63 -16.64 7.67
N ARG A 129 21.48 -15.81 8.70
CA ARG A 129 20.67 -16.10 9.90
C ARG A 129 19.23 -15.58 9.82
N TRP A 130 18.77 -15.21 8.63
CA TRP A 130 17.47 -14.58 8.44
C TRP A 130 16.29 -15.39 8.97
N LYS A 131 16.31 -16.72 8.83
CA LYS A 131 15.21 -17.59 9.26
C LYS A 131 14.99 -17.54 10.77
N ASP A 132 16.09 -17.55 11.52
CA ASP A 132 16.04 -17.49 12.97
C ASP A 132 15.59 -16.09 13.41
N ALA A 133 16.12 -15.04 12.77
CA ALA A 133 15.71 -13.67 13.06
C ALA A 133 14.21 -13.42 12.81
N ILE A 134 13.64 -13.95 11.72
CA ILE A 134 12.20 -13.88 11.45
C ILE A 134 11.42 -14.64 12.51
N ARG A 135 11.85 -15.85 12.86
CA ARG A 135 11.16 -16.68 13.86
C ARG A 135 11.16 -16.00 15.23
N ASP A 136 12.31 -15.46 15.65
CA ASP A 136 12.47 -14.79 16.94
C ASP A 136 11.66 -13.49 17.00
N TYR A 137 11.62 -12.73 15.90
CA TYR A 137 10.80 -11.53 15.77
C TYR A 137 9.31 -11.82 15.99
N TRP A 138 8.75 -12.78 15.24
CA TRP A 138 7.32 -13.10 15.35
C TRP A 138 6.97 -13.80 16.66
N ARG A 139 7.90 -14.55 17.26
CA ARG A 139 7.72 -15.11 18.61
C ARG A 139 7.67 -14.04 19.70
N ALA A 140 8.39 -12.93 19.52
CA ALA A 140 8.34 -11.82 20.47
C ALA A 140 7.05 -10.99 20.34
N LYS A 141 6.34 -11.12 19.22
CA LYS A 141 5.12 -10.37 18.89
C LYS A 141 3.81 -11.14 19.09
N GLY A 142 3.86 -12.46 19.24
CA GLY A 142 2.71 -13.33 19.51
C GLY A 142 2.66 -13.79 20.95
#